data_AF-A0A0V1PAH9-F1
#
_entry.id   AF-A0A0V1PAH9-F1
#
_cell.length_a   1.000
_cell.length_b   1.000
_cell.length_c   1.000
_cell.angle_alpha   90.00
_cell.angle_beta   90.00
_cell.angle_gamma   90.00
#
_symmetry.space_group_name_H-M   'P 1'
#
loop_
_entity.id
_entity.type
_entity.pdbx_description
1 polymer ?
#
loop_
_entity_poly.entity_id
_entity_poly.type
_entity_poly.pdbx_seq_one_letter_code
_entity_poly.pdbx_strand_id
1 'polypeptide(L)'
;MISAQFIGVIVLSRYNCQPEAKNYWPTQPDMGAQCAISCMARNRFMEIKKYLHLAHNQKLVKGDKMSKVTPLYKLLNSSLVKHGMFHEKLRVDESIVPYFRRHATKMFLKGKPIRFGYKVWMLCGNDGYPYHMTIYQGKEIHTPKVPLSTRVIRIKPSGLKMRAIGTIRPCRSNGADAVMLPDKQLMKQKRGGFDFRNDGNVYIAKWHDSAIVKIASNFLTNRPLRNTQRRVKGQRIEVQMPNIVRSYNTGVGGIDYLDRIAAAYRPTIRSKKLYWFLFINVVNVATVAAWRIHRFVEERPHSYLELRRQVVLSLLQSERAATPRVASGFMSQLPDIRFDGVNHILGTGPQGRCKEPLHGIVEMRPLADNLKLTKGDKMMWMKLWCHTLVAIVRRSMIHEGQGPSMIWMLCGNDGYPYHMSIYQGKDE
;
A
#
# COMPACT_ATOMS: atom_id res chain seq x y z
N MET A 1 18.76 10.96 4.33
CA MET A 1 18.00 9.85 3.70
C MET A 1 17.39 8.97 4.78
N ILE A 2 16.15 8.47 4.58
CA ILE A 2 15.58 7.43 5.46
C ILE A 2 16.28 6.11 5.17
N SER A 3 16.81 5.50 6.24
CA SER A 3 17.44 4.17 6.19
C SER A 3 16.38 3.10 5.91
N ALA A 4 16.73 2.10 5.10
CA ALA A 4 15.86 0.96 4.85
C ALA A 4 15.57 0.18 6.15
N GLN A 5 16.55 0.13 7.06
CA GLN A 5 16.41 -0.48 8.38
C GLN A 5 15.35 0.23 9.23
N PHE A 6 15.22 1.56 9.12
CA PHE A 6 14.16 2.31 9.82
C PHE A 6 12.76 1.84 9.40
N ILE A 7 12.54 1.62 8.10
CA ILE A 7 11.29 1.07 7.57
C ILE A 7 11.12 -0.38 8.04
N GLY A 8 12.19 -1.18 8.03
CA GLY A 8 12.20 -2.55 8.52
C GLY A 8 11.67 -2.66 9.96
N VAL A 9 12.17 -1.82 10.87
CA VAL A 9 11.72 -1.79 12.28
C VAL A 9 10.25 -1.34 12.40
N ILE A 10 9.78 -0.42 11.55
CA ILE A 10 8.37 -0.05 11.51
C ILE A 10 7.50 -1.24 11.09
N VAL A 11 7.87 -1.96 10.04
CA VAL A 11 7.08 -3.09 9.54
C VAL A 11 7.10 -4.27 10.52
N LEU A 12 8.24 -4.49 11.19
CA LEU A 12 8.45 -5.46 12.28
C LEU A 12 7.47 -5.28 13.43
N SER A 13 7.17 -4.02 13.79
CA SER A 13 6.45 -3.64 15.01
C SER A 13 5.07 -4.25 15.21
N ARG A 14 4.53 -4.90 14.20
CA ARG A 14 3.22 -5.54 14.27
C ARG A 14 3.25 -7.02 14.62
N TYR A 15 4.24 -7.78 14.16
CA TYR A 15 4.33 -9.20 14.55
C TYR A 15 5.31 -9.41 15.70
N ASN A 16 6.17 -8.43 15.99
CA ASN A 16 6.85 -8.29 17.27
C ASN A 16 6.30 -7.01 17.94
N CYS A 17 5.21 -7.14 18.70
CA CYS A 17 4.56 -6.01 19.34
C CYS A 17 5.23 -5.69 20.67
N GLN A 18 5.90 -4.54 20.74
CA GLN A 18 6.40 -3.99 22.00
C GLN A 18 5.45 -2.90 22.55
N PRO A 19 5.34 -2.73 23.89
CA PRO A 19 4.45 -1.73 24.49
C PRO A 19 4.73 -0.30 24.00
N GLU A 20 6.00 0.04 23.87
CA GLU A 20 6.46 1.33 23.37
C GLU A 20 7.59 1.17 22.36
N ALA A 21 7.81 2.21 21.55
CA ALA A 21 8.88 2.22 20.56
C ALA A 21 10.29 2.10 21.18
N LYS A 22 10.49 2.54 22.42
CA LYS A 22 11.79 2.43 23.11
C LYS A 22 12.11 1.00 23.53
N ASN A 23 11.08 0.19 23.78
CA ASN A 23 11.19 -1.18 24.29
C ASN A 23 11.64 -2.18 23.22
N TYR A 24 11.80 -1.77 21.95
CA TYR A 24 12.49 -2.60 20.95
C TYR A 24 14.00 -2.71 21.20
N TRP A 25 14.56 -1.77 21.98
CA TRP A 25 15.96 -1.75 22.42
C TRP A 25 16.05 -1.69 23.95
N PRO A 26 15.56 -2.72 24.66
CA PRO A 26 15.66 -2.79 26.10
C PRO A 26 17.06 -3.23 26.52
N THR A 27 17.33 -3.07 27.79
CA THR A 27 18.49 -3.69 28.46
C THR A 27 18.09 -4.97 29.18
N GLN A 28 16.79 -5.19 29.41
CA GLN A 28 16.25 -6.35 30.09
C GLN A 28 16.13 -7.55 29.14
N PRO A 29 16.38 -8.79 29.62
CA PRO A 29 16.39 -10.00 28.79
C PRO A 29 15.01 -10.48 28.34
N ASP A 30 13.94 -10.08 29.03
CA ASP A 30 12.55 -10.48 28.76
C ASP A 30 11.86 -9.60 27.69
N MET A 31 12.51 -8.51 27.28
CA MET A 31 11.97 -7.55 26.32
C MET A 31 12.79 -7.50 25.03
N GLY A 32 12.21 -6.85 24.01
CA GLY A 32 12.98 -6.36 22.87
C GLY A 32 12.84 -7.15 21.59
N ALA A 33 13.64 -6.72 20.61
CA ALA A 33 13.69 -7.37 19.32
C ALA A 33 15.14 -7.42 18.84
N GLN A 34 15.76 -8.60 18.92
CA GLN A 34 17.17 -8.80 18.56
C GLN A 34 17.48 -8.32 17.13
N CYS A 35 16.53 -8.48 16.21
CA CYS A 35 16.65 -7.99 14.84
C CYS A 35 16.64 -6.44 14.74
N ALA A 36 15.95 -5.73 15.64
CA ALA A 36 15.99 -4.26 15.72
C ALA A 36 17.27 -3.76 16.41
N ILE A 37 17.70 -4.45 17.48
CA ILE A 37 18.93 -4.12 18.23
C ILE A 37 20.16 -4.25 17.33
N SER A 38 20.25 -5.35 16.59
CA SER A 38 21.37 -5.63 15.69
C SER A 38 21.39 -4.75 14.43
N CYS A 39 20.28 -4.13 14.04
CA CYS A 39 20.24 -3.32 12.81
C CYS A 39 20.59 -1.85 13.05
N MET A 40 20.06 -1.22 14.09
CA MET A 40 20.15 0.24 14.29
C MET A 40 20.09 0.56 15.77
N ALA A 41 20.85 1.56 16.23
CA ALA A 41 20.77 2.03 17.61
C ALA A 41 19.43 2.72 17.93
N ARG A 42 18.91 2.54 19.15
CA ARG A 42 17.68 3.19 19.65
C ARG A 42 17.64 4.69 19.36
N ASN A 43 18.71 5.40 19.74
CA ASN A 43 18.77 6.86 19.60
C ASN A 43 18.72 7.29 18.13
N ARG A 44 19.34 6.52 17.24
CA ARG A 44 19.28 6.75 15.79
C ARG A 44 17.86 6.58 15.24
N PHE A 45 17.16 5.52 15.65
CA PHE A 45 15.76 5.32 15.25
C PHE A 45 14.87 6.49 15.72
N MET A 46 15.03 6.90 16.97
CA MET A 46 14.27 8.02 17.55
C MET A 46 14.57 9.35 16.86
N GLU A 47 15.83 9.60 16.52
CA GLU A 47 16.27 10.77 15.77
C GLU A 47 15.65 10.80 14.37
N ILE A 48 15.77 9.72 13.59
CA ILE A 48 15.15 9.63 12.25
C ILE A 48 13.64 9.86 12.36
N LYS A 49 12.96 9.24 13.33
CA LYS A 49 11.52 9.44 13.56
C LYS A 49 11.19 10.91 13.89
N LYS A 50 12.02 11.57 14.72
CA LYS A 50 11.87 12.97 15.13
C LYS A 50 12.04 13.93 13.96
N TYR A 51 12.98 13.68 13.06
CA TYR A 51 13.29 14.55 11.92
C TYR A 51 12.73 14.06 10.58
N LEU A 52 11.92 13.00 10.56
CA LEU A 52 11.22 12.54 9.36
C LEU A 52 10.31 13.62 8.76
N HIS A 53 10.59 14.10 7.55
CA HIS A 53 9.73 14.95 6.73
C HIS A 53 9.43 14.26 5.39
N LEU A 54 8.24 14.44 4.84
CA LEU A 54 7.78 13.75 3.62
C LEU A 54 7.56 14.70 2.43
N ALA A 55 7.76 16.00 2.66
CA ALA A 55 7.67 17.05 1.66
C ALA A 55 8.54 18.23 2.11
N HIS A 56 9.01 19.02 1.15
CA HIS A 56 9.79 20.23 1.40
C HIS A 56 8.88 21.36 1.89
N ASN A 57 9.14 21.89 3.10
CA ASN A 57 8.24 22.88 3.73
C ASN A 57 8.12 24.19 2.93
N GLN A 58 9.14 24.58 2.17
CA GLN A 58 9.10 25.77 1.32
C GLN A 58 8.34 25.57 -0.01
N LYS A 59 8.13 24.31 -0.44
CA LYS A 59 7.45 23.97 -1.72
C LYS A 59 6.04 23.43 -1.47
N LEU A 60 5.43 23.74 -0.33
CA LEU A 60 4.08 23.29 -0.02
C LEU A 60 3.05 24.06 -0.85
N VAL A 61 2.17 23.32 -1.51
CA VAL A 61 1.10 23.89 -2.32
C VAL A 61 0.05 24.55 -1.42
N LYS A 62 -0.17 25.85 -1.60
CA LYS A 62 -1.21 26.60 -0.89
C LYS A 62 -2.59 26.01 -1.23
N GLY A 63 -3.44 25.84 -0.22
CA GLY A 63 -4.78 25.23 -0.36
C GLY A 63 -4.82 23.70 -0.25
N ASP A 64 -3.68 23.00 -0.42
CA ASP A 64 -3.58 21.55 -0.16
C ASP A 64 -3.32 21.31 1.34
N LYS A 65 -4.38 20.92 2.05
CA LYS A 65 -4.34 20.60 3.49
C LYS A 65 -3.50 19.35 3.78
N MET A 66 -3.22 18.54 2.75
CA MET A 66 -2.40 17.33 2.82
C MET A 66 -1.04 17.47 2.13
N SER A 67 -0.63 18.69 1.78
CA SER A 67 0.63 18.97 1.05
C SER A 67 1.87 18.30 1.63
N LYS A 68 1.91 18.06 2.95
CA LYS A 68 3.01 17.35 3.62
C LYS A 68 3.11 15.85 3.29
N VAL A 69 2.06 15.23 2.76
CA VAL A 69 2.01 13.80 2.38
C VAL A 69 1.63 13.55 0.94
N THR A 70 1.06 14.55 0.26
CA THR A 70 0.64 14.45 -1.14
C THR A 70 1.74 13.87 -2.05
N PRO A 71 3.03 14.30 -1.96
CA PRO A 71 4.09 13.73 -2.79
C PRO A 71 4.27 12.21 -2.58
N LEU A 72 4.21 11.76 -1.33
CA LEU A 72 4.34 10.34 -0.98
C LEU A 72 3.19 9.51 -1.56
N TYR A 73 1.95 10.00 -1.48
CA TYR A 73 0.79 9.30 -2.05
C TYR A 73 0.84 9.27 -3.58
N LYS A 74 1.25 10.37 -4.23
CA LYS A 74 1.45 10.40 -5.69
C LYS A 74 2.45 9.34 -6.12
N LEU A 75 3.59 9.26 -5.43
CA LEU A 75 4.66 8.34 -5.75
C LEU A 75 4.26 6.87 -5.50
N LEU A 76 3.53 6.61 -4.42
CA LEU A 76 2.93 5.30 -4.19
C LEU A 76 1.94 4.93 -5.31
N ASN A 77 1.02 5.83 -5.68
CA ASN A 77 0.04 5.56 -6.75
C ASN A 77 0.73 5.26 -8.08
N SER A 78 1.76 6.04 -8.46
CA SER A 78 2.55 5.77 -9.66
C SER A 78 3.20 4.38 -9.63
N SER A 79 3.73 3.98 -8.47
CA SER A 79 4.30 2.65 -8.28
C SER A 79 3.24 1.54 -8.36
N LEU A 80 2.08 1.74 -7.74
CA LEU A 80 0.99 0.76 -7.71
C LEU A 80 0.44 0.50 -9.10
N VAL A 81 0.31 1.54 -9.93
CA VAL A 81 -0.11 1.41 -11.33
C VAL A 81 0.98 0.77 -12.17
N LYS A 82 2.24 1.18 -12.00
CA LYS A 82 3.38 0.67 -12.79
C LYS A 82 3.65 -0.82 -12.57
N HIS A 83 3.57 -1.28 -11.32
CA HIS A 83 3.88 -2.67 -10.94
C HIS A 83 2.64 -3.53 -10.72
N GLY A 84 1.45 -2.91 -10.78
CA GLY A 84 0.20 -3.59 -10.55
C GLY A 84 -0.20 -4.49 -11.70
N MET A 85 -0.92 -5.54 -11.35
CA MET A 85 -1.48 -6.50 -12.30
C MET A 85 -2.88 -6.02 -12.63
N PHE A 86 -3.27 -5.87 -13.89
CA PHE A 86 -4.57 -5.29 -14.22
C PHE A 86 -5.72 -6.28 -13.98
N HIS A 87 -6.67 -5.86 -13.15
CA HIS A 87 -7.92 -6.57 -12.93
C HIS A 87 -9.01 -5.99 -13.84
N GLU A 88 -9.81 -6.85 -14.45
CA GLU A 88 -10.97 -6.43 -15.24
C GLU A 88 -12.04 -5.73 -14.38
N LYS A 89 -12.17 -6.19 -13.12
CA LYS A 89 -13.17 -5.69 -12.17
C LYS A 89 -12.48 -4.82 -11.13
N LEU A 90 -12.79 -3.54 -11.17
CA LEU A 90 -12.29 -2.53 -10.24
C LEU A 90 -13.44 -1.98 -9.39
N ARG A 91 -13.13 -1.63 -8.14
CA ARG A 91 -14.06 -1.03 -7.20
C ARG A 91 -13.49 0.25 -6.63
N VAL A 92 -14.37 1.24 -6.47
CA VAL A 92 -14.08 2.50 -5.76
C VAL A 92 -14.90 2.52 -4.50
N ASP A 93 -14.24 2.71 -3.36
CA ASP A 93 -14.90 2.78 -2.05
C ASP A 93 -13.99 3.51 -1.04
N GLU A 94 -14.43 3.58 0.20
CA GLU A 94 -13.89 4.45 1.23
C GLU A 94 -13.23 3.63 2.34
N SER A 95 -11.97 3.95 2.61
CA SER A 95 -11.17 3.43 3.72
C SER A 95 -10.91 4.52 4.77
N ILE A 96 -10.56 4.11 5.98
CA ILE A 96 -10.24 5.01 7.10
C ILE A 96 -8.85 4.69 7.65
N VAL A 97 -7.99 5.71 7.67
CA VAL A 97 -6.75 5.68 8.44
C VAL A 97 -7.01 6.27 9.83
N PRO A 98 -6.86 5.51 10.92
CA PRO A 98 -7.19 6.00 12.27
C PRO A 98 -6.35 7.22 12.63
N TYR A 99 -7.01 8.24 13.17
CA TYR A 99 -6.34 9.40 13.73
C TYR A 99 -7.23 10.05 14.79
N PHE A 100 -6.73 10.11 16.02
CA PHE A 100 -7.53 10.51 17.17
C PHE A 100 -7.30 11.97 17.62
N ARG A 101 -6.19 12.58 17.19
CA ARG A 101 -5.86 13.98 17.54
C ARG A 101 -6.68 14.97 16.71
N ARG A 102 -6.52 16.27 16.99
CA ARG A 102 -7.22 17.35 16.27
C ARG A 102 -6.56 17.59 14.91
N HIS A 103 -7.38 17.67 13.86
CA HIS A 103 -6.97 18.10 12.52
C HIS A 103 -8.21 18.49 11.69
N ALA A 104 -8.08 19.50 10.83
CA ALA A 104 -9.18 20.04 10.05
C ALA A 104 -9.83 19.04 9.07
N THR A 105 -9.09 18.03 8.60
CA THR A 105 -9.60 17.00 7.67
C THR A 105 -9.99 15.69 8.36
N LYS A 106 -9.91 15.61 9.69
CA LYS A 106 -10.36 14.43 10.41
C LYS A 106 -11.86 14.28 10.21
N MET A 107 -12.31 13.09 9.84
CA MET A 107 -13.71 12.77 9.64
C MET A 107 -14.23 11.80 10.69
N PHE A 108 -15.53 11.91 10.97
CA PHE A 108 -16.31 10.88 11.63
C PHE A 108 -17.09 10.08 10.58
N LEU A 109 -16.93 8.75 10.56
CA LEU A 109 -17.68 7.86 9.67
C LEU A 109 -18.54 6.91 10.52
N LYS A 110 -19.85 7.14 10.50
CA LYS A 110 -20.84 6.29 11.16
C LYS A 110 -20.85 4.90 10.50
N GLY A 111 -20.89 3.84 11.31
CA GLY A 111 -20.98 2.45 10.84
C GLY A 111 -19.66 1.76 10.50
N LYS A 112 -18.52 2.46 10.54
CA LYS A 112 -17.19 1.83 10.40
C LYS A 112 -16.62 1.45 11.79
N PRO A 113 -15.88 0.33 11.93
CA PRO A 113 -15.29 -0.08 13.21
C PRO A 113 -14.41 1.00 13.84
N ILE A 114 -13.61 1.68 13.00
CA ILE A 114 -12.86 2.88 13.38
C ILE A 114 -13.64 4.09 12.91
N ARG A 115 -14.25 4.81 13.86
CA ARG A 115 -15.16 5.92 13.53
C ARG A 115 -14.45 7.24 13.27
N PHE A 116 -13.22 7.43 13.73
CA PHE A 116 -12.48 8.70 13.61
C PHE A 116 -11.15 8.52 12.88
N GLY A 117 -10.92 9.32 11.84
CA GLY A 117 -9.66 9.27 11.11
C GLY A 117 -9.65 10.07 9.82
N TYR A 118 -8.65 9.81 8.98
CA TYR A 118 -8.62 10.32 7.62
C TYR A 118 -9.41 9.40 6.71
N LYS A 119 -10.39 9.97 6.01
CA LYS A 119 -11.09 9.30 4.93
C LYS A 119 -10.18 9.22 3.71
N VAL A 120 -10.02 8.04 3.14
CA VAL A 120 -9.23 7.79 1.94
C VAL A 120 -10.13 7.10 0.91
N TRP A 121 -10.22 7.67 -0.28
CA TRP A 121 -10.83 7.02 -1.44
C TRP A 121 -9.85 6.04 -2.05
N MET A 122 -10.31 4.83 -2.30
CA MET A 122 -9.49 3.71 -2.76
C MET A 122 -10.07 3.17 -4.07
N LEU A 123 -9.21 2.98 -5.07
CA LEU A 123 -9.49 2.16 -6.25
C LEU A 123 -8.76 0.83 -6.08
N CYS A 124 -9.49 -0.28 -5.96
CA CYS A 124 -8.90 -1.60 -5.79
C CYS A 124 -9.45 -2.63 -6.79
N GLY A 125 -8.63 -3.63 -7.09
CA GLY A 125 -9.07 -4.86 -7.75
C GLY A 125 -9.95 -5.71 -6.85
N ASN A 126 -10.66 -6.67 -7.43
CA ASN A 126 -11.55 -7.56 -6.67
C ASN A 126 -10.79 -8.46 -5.68
N ASP A 127 -9.53 -8.76 -5.97
CA ASP A 127 -8.66 -9.48 -5.07
C ASP A 127 -8.28 -8.66 -3.83
N GLY A 128 -8.33 -7.32 -3.92
CA GLY A 128 -7.90 -6.34 -2.93
C GLY A 128 -6.52 -5.71 -3.21
N TYR A 129 -6.00 -5.77 -4.43
CA TYR A 129 -4.84 -4.97 -4.87
C TYR A 129 -5.23 -3.49 -5.00
N PRO A 130 -4.50 -2.55 -4.36
CA PRO A 130 -4.76 -1.12 -4.49
C PRO A 130 -4.09 -0.54 -5.73
N TYR A 131 -4.83 0.18 -6.57
CA TYR A 131 -4.29 0.92 -7.72
C TYR A 131 -4.11 2.40 -7.43
N HIS A 132 -5.03 2.98 -6.68
CA HIS A 132 -5.00 4.40 -6.40
C HIS A 132 -5.62 4.74 -5.06
N MET A 133 -4.99 5.69 -4.36
CA MET A 133 -5.47 6.21 -3.09
C MET A 133 -5.52 7.73 -3.11
N THR A 134 -6.58 8.32 -2.58
CA THR A 134 -6.72 9.78 -2.46
C THR A 134 -7.29 10.17 -1.12
N ILE A 135 -6.56 11.01 -0.39
CA ILE A 135 -7.00 11.49 0.92
C ILE A 135 -8.07 12.56 0.71
N TYR A 136 -9.20 12.41 1.40
CA TYR A 136 -10.24 13.42 1.40
C TYR A 136 -9.82 14.63 2.26
N GLN A 137 -9.94 15.83 1.70
CA GLN A 137 -9.46 17.07 2.33
C GLN A 137 -10.58 18.00 2.83
N GLY A 138 -11.83 17.53 2.85
CA GLY A 138 -12.99 18.36 3.14
C GLY A 138 -13.45 19.15 1.91
N LYS A 139 -14.19 20.24 2.16
CA LYS A 139 -14.63 21.17 1.10
C LYS A 139 -13.41 21.91 0.53
N GLU A 140 -13.22 21.81 -0.78
CA GLU A 140 -12.21 22.57 -1.53
C GLU A 140 -12.75 23.98 -1.83
N ILE A 141 -11.88 24.99 -1.86
CA ILE A 141 -12.27 26.40 -2.07
C ILE A 141 -12.54 26.68 -3.56
N HIS A 142 -11.82 26.02 -4.46
CA HIS A 142 -11.99 26.13 -5.91
C HIS A 142 -12.46 24.79 -6.50
N THR A 143 -13.66 24.34 -6.12
CA THR A 143 -14.22 23.12 -6.72
C THR A 143 -14.66 23.39 -8.16
N PRO A 144 -14.22 22.58 -9.14
CA PRO A 144 -14.92 22.51 -10.42
C PRO A 144 -16.41 22.20 -10.17
N LYS A 145 -17.32 22.69 -11.02
CA LYS A 145 -18.78 22.43 -10.93
C LYS A 145 -19.16 20.93 -11.04
N VAL A 146 -18.18 20.04 -11.13
CA VAL A 146 -18.33 18.59 -11.24
C VAL A 146 -18.55 17.96 -9.85
N PRO A 147 -19.53 17.06 -9.65
CA PRO A 147 -19.76 16.38 -8.38
C PRO A 147 -18.51 15.62 -7.86
N LEU A 148 -18.35 15.56 -6.54
CA LEU A 148 -17.20 14.89 -5.89
C LEU A 148 -17.04 13.43 -6.35
N SER A 149 -18.14 12.68 -6.44
CA SER A 149 -18.14 11.28 -6.90
C SER A 149 -17.52 11.14 -8.29
N THR A 150 -17.85 12.07 -9.19
CA THR A 150 -17.31 12.07 -10.55
C THR A 150 -15.81 12.38 -10.55
N ARG A 151 -15.33 13.27 -9.67
CA ARG A 151 -13.89 13.55 -9.53
C ARG A 151 -13.11 12.35 -9.02
N VAL A 152 -13.65 11.62 -8.04
CA VAL A 152 -13.05 10.39 -7.51
C VAL A 152 -13.03 9.27 -8.56
N ILE A 153 -14.04 9.20 -9.44
CA ILE A 153 -14.08 8.19 -10.52
C ILE A 153 -13.17 8.57 -11.71
N ARG A 154 -12.91 9.87 -11.92
CA ARG A 154 -12.05 10.42 -12.98
C ARG A 154 -10.55 10.24 -12.76
N ILE A 155 -10.14 9.48 -11.75
CA ILE A 155 -8.74 9.15 -11.46
C ILE A 155 -8.17 8.17 -12.51
N LYS A 156 -8.28 8.49 -13.80
CA LYS A 156 -8.01 7.56 -14.91
C LYS A 156 -7.24 8.24 -16.03
N PRO A 157 -6.45 7.47 -16.81
CA PRO A 157 -5.96 7.94 -18.10
C PRO A 157 -7.15 8.33 -18.99
N SER A 158 -7.05 9.50 -19.63
CA SER A 158 -8.03 9.98 -20.62
C SER A 158 -8.18 9.00 -21.78
N GLY A 159 -9.42 8.71 -22.20
CA GLY A 159 -9.71 7.96 -23.44
C GLY A 159 -10.31 6.55 -23.28
N LEU A 160 -10.37 5.99 -22.07
CA LEU A 160 -10.93 4.65 -21.86
C LEU A 160 -12.46 4.66 -21.63
N LYS A 161 -13.22 4.00 -22.51
CA LYS A 161 -14.65 3.71 -22.29
C LYS A 161 -14.79 2.72 -21.14
N MET A 162 -15.39 3.15 -20.03
CA MET A 162 -15.58 2.29 -18.87
C MET A 162 -17.01 1.81 -18.69
N ARG A 163 -17.09 0.52 -18.40
CA ARG A 163 -18.29 -0.17 -17.93
C ARG A 163 -18.44 0.06 -16.43
N ALA A 164 -19.62 0.46 -16.00
CA ALA A 164 -19.91 0.83 -14.63
C ALA A 164 -21.18 0.11 -14.14
N ILE A 165 -21.16 -0.24 -12.86
CA ILE A 165 -22.30 -0.77 -12.13
C ILE A 165 -22.27 -0.22 -10.70
N GLY A 166 -23.42 0.15 -10.16
CA GLY A 166 -23.50 0.67 -8.80
C GLY A 166 -24.91 0.82 -8.28
N THR A 167 -25.04 0.85 -6.96
CA THR A 167 -26.31 1.12 -6.29
C THR A 167 -26.69 2.59 -6.40
N ILE A 168 -27.96 2.87 -6.64
CA ILE A 168 -28.51 4.23 -6.70
C ILE A 168 -29.29 4.51 -5.42
N ARG A 169 -29.13 5.71 -4.87
CA ARG A 169 -29.97 6.17 -3.75
C ARG A 169 -31.37 6.52 -4.23
N PRO A 170 -32.41 6.39 -3.38
CA PRO A 170 -33.72 6.95 -3.67
C PRO A 170 -33.61 8.42 -4.13
N CYS A 171 -34.42 8.81 -5.10
CA CYS A 171 -34.47 10.16 -5.68
C CYS A 171 -33.22 10.58 -6.49
N ARG A 172 -32.34 9.64 -6.86
CA ARG A 172 -31.19 9.89 -7.76
C ARG A 172 -31.25 9.09 -9.06
N SER A 173 -32.45 8.76 -9.49
CA SER A 173 -32.77 7.94 -10.67
C SER A 173 -33.12 8.76 -11.91
N ASN A 174 -32.94 10.09 -11.87
CA ASN A 174 -33.26 11.01 -12.97
C ASN A 174 -34.68 10.85 -13.54
N GLY A 175 -35.68 10.72 -12.67
CA GLY A 175 -37.08 10.56 -13.07
C GLY A 175 -37.49 9.11 -13.38
N ALA A 176 -36.57 8.15 -13.49
CA ALA A 176 -36.93 6.75 -13.75
C ALA A 176 -37.85 6.16 -12.66
N ASP A 177 -37.70 6.59 -11.41
CA ASP A 177 -38.58 6.17 -10.31
C ASP A 177 -40.07 6.52 -10.54
N ALA A 178 -40.39 7.53 -11.37
CA ALA A 178 -41.76 7.94 -11.66
C ALA A 178 -42.48 6.98 -12.62
N VAL A 179 -41.72 6.26 -13.45
CA VAL A 179 -42.25 5.34 -14.47
C VAL A 179 -42.10 3.88 -14.04
N MET A 180 -41.27 3.61 -13.03
CA MET A 180 -41.10 2.29 -12.42
C MET A 180 -42.19 2.03 -11.39
N LEU A 181 -42.41 0.75 -11.08
CA LEU A 181 -43.29 0.33 -10.01
C LEU A 181 -42.93 1.06 -8.69
N PRO A 182 -43.92 1.65 -8.00
CA PRO A 182 -43.72 2.24 -6.69
C PRO A 182 -43.17 1.22 -5.70
N ASP A 183 -42.23 1.64 -4.85
CA ASP A 183 -41.53 0.74 -3.93
C ASP A 183 -42.52 -0.03 -3.02
N LYS A 184 -43.63 0.60 -2.61
CA LYS A 184 -44.72 -0.04 -1.83
C LYS A 184 -45.40 -1.18 -2.58
N GLN A 185 -45.62 -1.05 -3.89
CA GLN A 185 -46.26 -2.08 -4.70
C GLN A 185 -45.28 -3.24 -4.95
N LEU A 186 -44.02 -2.92 -5.23
CA LEU A 186 -42.97 -3.93 -5.40
C LEU A 186 -42.71 -4.74 -4.12
N MET A 187 -42.81 -4.11 -2.94
CA MET A 187 -42.72 -4.81 -1.64
C MET A 187 -43.90 -5.76 -1.37
N LYS A 188 -45.07 -5.55 -1.99
CA LYS A 188 -46.20 -6.49 -1.89
C LYS A 188 -45.95 -7.78 -2.69
N GLN A 189 -45.08 -7.73 -3.70
CA GLN A 189 -44.70 -8.92 -4.46
C GLN A 189 -43.81 -9.83 -3.60
N LYS A 190 -43.80 -11.13 -3.92
CA LYS A 190 -42.89 -12.09 -3.27
C LYS A 190 -41.43 -11.66 -3.42
N ARG A 191 -40.60 -12.01 -2.44
CA ARG A 191 -39.16 -11.76 -2.49
C ARG A 191 -38.58 -12.31 -3.79
N GLY A 192 -37.76 -11.50 -4.47
CA GLY A 192 -37.26 -11.77 -5.82
C GLY A 192 -37.99 -10.98 -6.92
N GLY A 193 -39.14 -10.37 -6.62
CA GLY A 193 -39.80 -9.43 -7.52
C GLY A 193 -38.85 -8.31 -7.93
N PHE A 194 -38.89 -7.92 -9.21
CA PHE A 194 -38.06 -6.84 -9.73
C PHE A 194 -38.79 -6.07 -10.81
N ASP A 195 -38.38 -4.82 -10.99
CA ASP A 195 -38.80 -3.96 -12.08
C ASP A 195 -37.57 -3.29 -12.68
N PHE A 196 -37.65 -2.88 -13.95
CA PHE A 196 -36.52 -2.27 -14.63
C PHE A 196 -36.93 -1.25 -15.67
N ARG A 197 -36.00 -0.34 -15.96
CA ARG A 197 -36.08 0.60 -17.08
C ARG A 197 -34.74 0.66 -17.79
N ASN A 198 -34.78 0.89 -19.09
CA ASN A 198 -33.61 1.04 -19.93
C ASN A 198 -33.87 2.18 -20.92
N ASP A 199 -32.95 3.13 -21.00
CA ASP A 199 -33.00 4.23 -21.98
C ASP A 199 -32.09 3.97 -23.21
N GLY A 200 -31.50 2.77 -23.30
CA GLY A 200 -30.54 2.37 -24.34
C GLY A 200 -29.07 2.59 -23.95
N ASN A 201 -28.80 3.51 -23.02
CA ASN A 201 -27.45 3.80 -22.52
C ASN A 201 -27.22 3.29 -21.10
N VAL A 202 -28.25 3.37 -20.26
CA VAL A 202 -28.24 3.01 -18.84
C VAL A 202 -29.46 2.16 -18.53
N TYR A 203 -29.18 1.02 -17.92
CA TYR A 203 -30.16 0.09 -17.40
C TYR A 203 -30.29 0.27 -15.88
N ILE A 204 -31.51 0.49 -15.38
CA ILE A 204 -31.84 0.63 -13.97
C ILE A 204 -32.76 -0.51 -13.54
N ALA A 205 -32.44 -1.18 -12.44
CA ALA A 205 -33.27 -2.22 -11.83
C ALA A 205 -33.61 -1.90 -10.37
N LYS A 206 -34.86 -2.19 -9.99
CA LYS A 206 -35.31 -2.34 -8.61
C LYS A 206 -35.49 -3.82 -8.31
N TRP A 207 -34.88 -4.34 -7.26
CA TRP A 207 -35.03 -5.73 -6.85
C TRP A 207 -35.46 -5.82 -5.39
N HIS A 208 -36.50 -6.62 -5.11
CA HIS A 208 -37.03 -6.84 -3.78
C HIS A 208 -36.31 -8.01 -3.10
N ASP A 209 -35.41 -7.69 -2.16
CA ASP A 209 -34.77 -8.68 -1.29
C ASP A 209 -35.40 -8.65 0.13
N SER A 210 -34.65 -8.30 1.17
CA SER A 210 -35.23 -7.88 2.46
C SER A 210 -35.75 -6.44 2.43
N ALA A 211 -35.23 -5.64 1.50
CA ALA A 211 -35.64 -4.28 1.17
C ALA A 211 -35.47 -4.07 -0.34
N ILE A 212 -35.98 -2.95 -0.87
CA ILE A 212 -35.80 -2.61 -2.28
C ILE A 212 -34.36 -2.13 -2.52
N VAL A 213 -33.67 -2.83 -3.41
CA VAL A 213 -32.32 -2.47 -3.88
C VAL A 213 -32.43 -1.88 -5.27
N LYS A 214 -31.90 -0.66 -5.45
CA LYS A 214 -31.86 0.03 -6.76
C LYS A 214 -30.43 -0.01 -7.31
N ILE A 215 -30.23 -0.53 -8.51
CA ILE A 215 -28.91 -0.67 -9.15
C ILE A 215 -28.99 -0.16 -10.59
N ALA A 216 -27.96 0.57 -11.03
CA ALA A 216 -27.75 0.95 -12.42
C ALA A 216 -26.50 0.31 -13.01
N SER A 217 -26.54 0.09 -14.32
CA SER A 217 -25.39 -0.27 -15.12
C SER A 217 -25.51 0.28 -16.54
N ASN A 218 -24.38 0.59 -17.19
CA ASN A 218 -24.34 0.97 -18.60
C ASN A 218 -23.98 -0.21 -19.53
N PHE A 219 -23.92 -1.43 -19.01
CA PHE A 219 -23.50 -2.61 -19.79
C PHE A 219 -24.15 -3.93 -19.37
N LEU A 220 -24.88 -3.95 -18.26
CA LEU A 220 -25.53 -5.14 -17.72
C LEU A 220 -27.04 -4.93 -17.64
N THR A 221 -27.77 -6.01 -17.85
CA THR A 221 -29.23 -6.08 -17.72
C THR A 221 -29.63 -7.10 -16.63
N ASN A 222 -30.93 -7.32 -16.47
CA ASN A 222 -31.46 -8.36 -15.58
C ASN A 222 -31.13 -9.80 -16.01
N ARG A 223 -30.88 -10.06 -17.31
CA ARG A 223 -30.69 -11.41 -17.85
C ARG A 223 -29.21 -11.86 -17.80
N PRO A 224 -28.92 -13.17 -17.66
CA PRO A 224 -29.86 -14.23 -17.30
C PRO A 224 -30.27 -14.16 -15.81
N LEU A 225 -31.53 -14.49 -15.52
CA LEU A 225 -31.98 -14.65 -14.14
C LEU A 225 -31.36 -15.92 -13.56
N ARG A 226 -30.94 -15.87 -12.29
CA ARG A 226 -30.46 -17.05 -11.58
C ARG A 226 -31.07 -17.12 -10.21
N ASN A 227 -31.28 -18.33 -9.73
CA ASN A 227 -31.75 -18.54 -8.37
C ASN A 227 -30.59 -18.34 -7.38
N THR A 228 -30.89 -17.71 -6.25
CA THR A 228 -29.97 -17.60 -5.12
C THR A 228 -30.69 -18.03 -3.84
N GLN A 229 -29.97 -18.73 -2.96
CA GLN A 229 -30.49 -19.02 -1.63
C GLN A 229 -30.44 -17.77 -0.75
N ARG A 230 -31.51 -17.53 0.00
CA ARG A 230 -31.60 -16.49 1.03
C ARG A 230 -32.12 -17.11 2.32
N ARG A 231 -31.56 -16.68 3.45
CA ARG A 231 -32.06 -17.06 4.77
C ARG A 231 -33.19 -16.10 5.19
N VAL A 232 -34.33 -16.64 5.58
CA VAL A 232 -35.47 -15.92 6.16
C VAL A 232 -35.94 -16.69 7.38
N LYS A 233 -35.93 -16.07 8.56
CA LYS A 233 -36.39 -16.67 9.82
C LYS A 233 -35.82 -18.08 10.06
N GLY A 234 -34.52 -18.29 9.78
CA GLY A 234 -33.83 -19.57 9.94
C GLY A 234 -33.95 -20.55 8.76
N GLN A 235 -34.95 -20.41 7.89
CA GLN A 235 -35.15 -21.26 6.71
C GLN A 235 -34.43 -20.71 5.48
N ARG A 236 -34.02 -21.60 4.55
CA ARG A 236 -33.43 -21.21 3.26
C ARG A 236 -34.52 -21.21 2.19
N ILE A 237 -34.77 -20.04 1.61
CA ILE A 237 -35.68 -19.88 0.49
C ILE A 237 -34.91 -19.63 -0.80
N GLU A 238 -35.44 -20.09 -1.91
CA GLU A 238 -34.91 -19.82 -3.23
C GLU A 238 -35.54 -18.56 -3.81
N VAL A 239 -34.70 -17.62 -4.25
CA VAL A 239 -35.12 -16.31 -4.73
C VAL A 239 -34.50 -16.06 -6.10
N GLN A 240 -35.30 -15.61 -7.07
CA GLN A 240 -34.76 -15.18 -8.36
C GLN A 240 -33.97 -13.88 -8.21
N MET A 241 -32.74 -13.90 -8.70
CA MET A 241 -31.78 -12.80 -8.64
C MET A 241 -31.40 -12.33 -10.05
N PRO A 242 -31.61 -11.05 -10.38
CA PRO A 242 -31.17 -10.48 -11.65
C PRO A 242 -29.65 -10.47 -11.79
N ASN A 243 -29.16 -10.67 -13.02
CA ASN A 243 -27.73 -10.74 -13.31
C ASN A 243 -26.96 -9.47 -12.93
N ILE A 244 -27.59 -8.30 -13.10
CA ILE A 244 -27.04 -7.01 -12.65
C ILE A 244 -26.72 -7.02 -11.15
N VAL A 245 -27.66 -7.46 -10.30
CA VAL A 245 -27.44 -7.54 -8.84
C VAL A 245 -26.32 -8.53 -8.53
N ARG A 246 -26.30 -9.67 -9.23
CA ARG A 246 -25.29 -10.72 -9.02
C ARG A 246 -23.90 -10.20 -9.36
N SER A 247 -23.75 -9.59 -10.52
CA SER A 247 -22.49 -9.02 -11.00
C SER A 247 -21.97 -7.93 -10.08
N TYR A 248 -22.87 -7.10 -9.54
CA TYR A 248 -22.51 -6.14 -8.49
C TYR A 248 -21.91 -6.85 -7.28
N ASN A 249 -22.58 -7.90 -6.77
CA ASN A 249 -22.14 -8.65 -5.59
C ASN A 249 -20.85 -9.45 -5.79
N THR A 250 -20.58 -9.99 -6.99
CA THR A 250 -19.32 -10.71 -7.29
C THR A 250 -18.08 -9.83 -7.11
N GLY A 251 -18.24 -8.51 -7.23
CA GLY A 251 -17.20 -7.51 -7.04
C GLY A 251 -17.22 -6.81 -5.66
N VAL A 252 -18.07 -7.24 -4.73
CA VAL A 252 -18.13 -6.69 -3.37
C VAL A 252 -17.06 -7.38 -2.53
N GLY A 253 -16.18 -6.59 -1.92
CA GLY A 253 -15.27 -7.07 -0.87
C GLY A 253 -13.79 -6.83 -1.12
N GLY A 254 -13.34 -6.46 -2.33
CA GLY A 254 -11.91 -6.22 -2.58
C GLY A 254 -11.29 -5.15 -1.66
N ILE A 255 -12.02 -4.04 -1.47
CA ILE A 255 -11.59 -2.96 -0.56
C ILE A 255 -11.71 -3.39 0.91
N ASP A 256 -12.81 -4.03 1.29
CA ASP A 256 -12.98 -4.54 2.66
C ASP A 256 -11.91 -5.58 3.03
N TYR A 257 -11.49 -6.39 2.06
CA TYR A 257 -10.42 -7.37 2.21
C TYR A 257 -9.07 -6.67 2.43
N LEU A 258 -8.75 -5.66 1.62
CA LEU A 258 -7.57 -4.82 1.83
C LEU A 258 -7.60 -4.16 3.20
N ASP A 259 -8.72 -3.54 3.57
CA ASP A 259 -8.90 -2.87 4.86
C ASP A 259 -8.70 -3.84 6.02
N ARG A 260 -9.25 -5.06 5.92
CA ARG A 260 -9.09 -6.11 6.92
C ARG A 260 -7.62 -6.50 7.10
N ILE A 261 -6.89 -6.74 6.00
CA ILE A 261 -5.46 -7.09 6.07
C ILE A 261 -4.61 -5.92 6.58
N ALA A 262 -4.85 -4.72 6.04
CA ALA A 262 -4.14 -3.52 6.44
C ALA A 262 -4.38 -3.21 7.92
N ALA A 263 -5.59 -3.41 8.44
CA ALA A 263 -5.89 -3.28 9.86
C ALA A 263 -5.20 -4.37 10.70
N ALA A 264 -5.26 -5.64 10.25
CA ALA A 264 -4.67 -6.76 10.95
C ALA A 264 -3.14 -6.65 11.09
N TYR A 265 -2.47 -6.03 10.11
CA TYR A 265 -1.01 -5.87 10.08
C TYR A 265 -0.51 -4.43 10.20
N ARG A 266 -1.32 -3.53 10.76
CA ARG A 266 -0.95 -2.13 10.97
C ARG A 266 0.27 -2.00 11.92
N PRO A 267 1.36 -1.34 11.51
CA PRO A 267 2.48 -1.01 12.40
C PRO A 267 2.02 -0.30 13.70
N THR A 268 2.64 -0.66 14.82
CA THR A 268 2.21 -0.24 16.17
C THR A 268 2.93 0.99 16.70
N ILE A 269 4.11 1.32 16.14
CA ILE A 269 4.91 2.47 16.57
C ILE A 269 4.13 3.77 16.35
N ARG A 270 3.83 4.47 17.44
CA ARG A 270 3.04 5.72 17.44
C ARG A 270 3.93 6.97 17.32
N SER A 271 3.39 8.06 16.79
CA SER A 271 4.03 9.38 16.78
C SER A 271 3.01 10.50 17.02
N LYS A 272 3.49 11.66 17.47
CA LYS A 272 2.69 12.88 17.62
C LYS A 272 2.52 13.64 16.29
N LYS A 273 3.35 13.35 15.28
CA LYS A 273 3.29 13.97 13.96
C LYS A 273 2.00 13.60 13.24
N LEU A 274 1.29 14.62 12.76
CA LEU A 274 0.04 14.50 12.02
C LEU A 274 0.09 13.45 10.90
N TYR A 275 1.08 13.56 10.02
CA TYR A 275 1.24 12.73 8.84
C TYR A 275 1.79 11.33 9.11
N TRP A 276 2.17 11.03 10.36
CA TRP A 276 2.75 9.73 10.70
C TRP A 276 1.82 8.57 10.38
N PHE A 277 0.53 8.68 10.73
CA PHE A 277 -0.44 7.62 10.47
C PHE A 277 -0.66 7.39 8.97
N LEU A 278 -0.58 8.45 8.16
CA LEU A 278 -0.70 8.38 6.71
C LEU A 278 0.56 7.77 6.07
N PHE A 279 1.75 8.06 6.61
CA PHE A 279 3.00 7.41 6.24
C PHE A 279 3.02 5.92 6.58
N ILE A 280 2.62 5.56 7.80
CA ILE A 280 2.46 4.17 8.22
C ILE A 280 1.47 3.43 7.31
N ASN A 281 0.36 4.09 6.94
CA ASN A 281 -0.59 3.53 6.00
C ASN A 281 0.04 3.24 4.64
N VAL A 282 0.81 4.18 4.08
CA VAL A 282 1.55 4.00 2.81
C VAL A 282 2.47 2.79 2.88
N VAL A 283 3.31 2.69 3.91
CA VAL A 283 4.24 1.56 4.09
C VAL A 283 3.48 0.25 4.18
N ASN A 284 2.39 0.21 4.95
CA ASN A 284 1.61 -1.01 5.15
C ASN A 284 0.85 -1.44 3.89
N VAL A 285 0.22 -0.49 3.18
CA VAL A 285 -0.46 -0.76 1.91
C VAL A 285 0.53 -1.24 0.85
N ALA A 286 1.73 -0.67 0.79
CA ALA A 286 2.81 -1.14 -0.08
C ALA A 286 3.18 -2.61 0.20
N THR A 287 3.26 -3.02 1.48
CA THR A 287 3.52 -4.44 1.82
C THR A 287 2.37 -5.37 1.41
N VAL A 288 1.11 -4.91 1.47
CA VAL A 288 -0.03 -5.70 0.98
C VAL A 288 -0.01 -5.81 -0.54
N ALA A 289 0.30 -4.72 -1.26
CA ALA A 289 0.42 -4.70 -2.70
C ALA A 289 1.51 -5.66 -3.19
N ALA A 290 2.70 -5.63 -2.56
CA ALA A 290 3.78 -6.57 -2.84
C ALA A 290 3.35 -8.03 -2.62
N TRP A 291 2.59 -8.30 -1.55
CA TRP A 291 2.05 -9.63 -1.29
C TRP A 291 1.07 -10.11 -2.36
N ARG A 292 0.27 -9.22 -2.94
CA ARG A 292 -0.63 -9.60 -4.05
C ARG A 292 0.11 -9.96 -5.30
N ILE A 293 1.13 -9.20 -5.64
CA ILE A 293 1.99 -9.50 -6.78
C ILE A 293 2.66 -10.85 -6.55
N HIS A 294 3.23 -11.08 -5.37
CA HIS A 294 3.81 -12.38 -5.00
C HIS A 294 2.80 -13.53 -5.11
N ARG A 295 1.55 -13.34 -4.65
CA ARG A 295 0.49 -14.35 -4.76
C ARG A 295 0.06 -14.67 -6.17
N PHE A 296 0.23 -13.73 -7.10
CA PHE A 296 -0.11 -13.94 -8.49
C PHE A 296 1.03 -14.65 -9.23
N VAL A 297 2.28 -14.26 -8.96
CA VAL A 297 3.46 -14.75 -9.69
C VAL A 297 3.88 -16.15 -9.21
N GLU A 298 3.82 -16.40 -7.91
CA GLU A 298 4.31 -17.66 -7.33
C GLU A 298 3.23 -18.74 -7.36
N GLU A 299 3.59 -19.93 -7.84
CA GLU A 299 2.71 -21.12 -7.83
C GLU A 299 2.37 -21.57 -6.40
N ARG A 300 3.32 -21.43 -5.48
CA ARG A 300 3.17 -21.77 -4.06
C ARG A 300 3.41 -20.54 -3.20
N PRO A 301 2.41 -19.65 -3.09
CA PRO A 301 2.64 -18.39 -2.45
C PRO A 301 2.64 -18.51 -0.91
N HIS A 302 3.67 -17.93 -0.30
CA HIS A 302 3.75 -17.65 1.13
C HIS A 302 2.51 -16.93 1.68
N SER A 303 2.21 -17.24 2.95
CA SER A 303 1.27 -16.45 3.74
C SER A 303 1.74 -15.00 3.85
N TYR A 304 0.81 -14.09 4.16
CA TYR A 304 1.16 -12.67 4.27
C TYR A 304 2.18 -12.40 5.39
N LEU A 305 2.10 -13.13 6.51
CA LEU A 305 3.05 -13.00 7.61
C LEU A 305 4.47 -13.41 7.18
N GLU A 306 4.60 -14.53 6.47
CA GLU A 306 5.90 -15.03 6.01
C GLU A 306 6.57 -14.06 5.04
N LEU A 307 5.83 -13.59 4.02
CA LEU A 307 6.38 -12.60 3.10
C LEU A 307 6.77 -11.32 3.84
N ARG A 308 5.92 -10.85 4.78
CA ARG A 308 6.23 -9.67 5.59
C ARG A 308 7.50 -9.87 6.43
N ARG A 309 7.73 -11.06 7.00
CA ARG A 309 8.97 -11.39 7.73
C ARG A 309 10.18 -11.32 6.80
N GLN A 310 10.10 -11.90 5.60
CA GLN A 310 11.18 -11.85 4.60
C GLN A 310 11.52 -10.42 4.18
N VAL A 311 10.50 -9.59 3.91
CA VAL A 311 10.68 -8.17 3.59
C VAL A 311 11.36 -7.45 4.74
N VAL A 312 10.94 -7.69 5.98
CA VAL A 312 11.58 -7.06 7.16
C VAL A 312 13.04 -7.50 7.27
N LEU A 313 13.34 -8.79 7.22
CA LEU A 313 14.71 -9.27 7.34
C LEU A 313 15.61 -8.66 6.25
N SER A 314 15.11 -8.56 5.01
CA SER A 314 15.82 -7.91 3.90
C SER A 314 16.08 -6.43 4.17
N LEU A 315 15.08 -5.69 4.65
CA LEU A 315 15.22 -4.27 5.01
C LEU A 315 16.22 -4.06 6.15
N LEU A 316 16.21 -4.93 7.17
CA LEU A 316 17.12 -4.84 8.31
C LEU A 316 18.58 -5.19 7.94
N GLN A 317 18.78 -6.07 6.96
CA GLN A 317 20.11 -6.50 6.47
C GLN A 317 20.69 -5.60 5.37
N SER A 318 19.87 -4.78 4.72
CA SER A 318 20.23 -3.97 3.54
C SER A 318 21.42 -3.01 3.71
N GLU A 319 21.81 -2.66 4.94
CA GLU A 319 22.91 -1.72 5.25
C GLU A 319 24.08 -2.41 5.96
N ARG A 320 24.16 -3.76 5.98
CA ARG A 320 25.28 -4.53 6.56
C ARG A 320 26.56 -4.53 5.71
N ALA A 321 26.96 -3.38 5.17
CA ALA A 321 28.32 -3.15 4.65
C ALA A 321 29.22 -2.46 5.69
N ALA A 322 28.67 -2.00 6.83
CA ALA A 322 29.47 -1.56 7.95
C ALA A 322 29.74 -2.75 8.88
N THR A 323 31.03 -2.99 9.16
CA THR A 323 31.57 -4.01 10.06
C THR A 323 30.69 -4.25 11.29
N PRO A 324 30.46 -5.51 11.69
CA PRO A 324 29.65 -5.81 12.86
C PRO A 324 30.19 -5.05 14.07
N ARG A 325 29.35 -4.20 14.68
CA ARG A 325 29.65 -3.66 16.00
C ARG A 325 29.75 -4.86 16.94
N VAL A 326 30.92 -5.01 17.54
CA VAL A 326 31.19 -5.98 18.61
C VAL A 326 30.03 -5.89 19.61
N ALA A 327 29.31 -6.99 19.77
CA ALA A 327 28.29 -7.11 20.80
C ALA A 327 28.98 -6.93 22.15
N SER A 328 28.54 -5.95 22.94
CA SER A 328 28.94 -5.86 24.33
C SER A 328 28.33 -7.04 25.08
N GLY A 329 29.16 -8.05 25.35
CA GLY A 329 29.05 -8.97 26.48
C GLY A 329 27.94 -10.02 26.44
N PHE A 330 28.25 -11.18 25.87
CA PHE A 330 27.93 -12.47 26.50
C PHE A 330 29.17 -13.36 26.32
N MET A 331 29.95 -13.54 27.38
CA MET A 331 31.14 -14.39 27.34
C MET A 331 30.68 -15.85 27.25
N SER A 332 30.95 -16.50 26.12
CA SER A 332 31.04 -17.96 26.09
C SER A 332 32.46 -18.34 26.49
N GLN A 333 32.57 -19.17 27.52
CA GLN A 333 33.84 -19.73 27.98
C GLN A 333 34.28 -20.80 26.97
N LEU A 334 35.43 -20.58 26.33
CA LEU A 334 36.38 -21.60 25.81
C LEU A 334 37.63 -20.83 25.31
N PRO A 335 38.85 -21.15 25.77
CA PRO A 335 40.05 -20.44 25.34
C PRO A 335 40.63 -21.08 24.07
N ASP A 336 40.27 -20.54 22.90
CA ASP A 336 41.05 -20.78 21.68
C ASP A 336 42.19 -19.75 21.61
N ILE A 337 43.42 -20.24 21.80
CA ILE A 337 44.66 -19.47 21.62
C ILE A 337 44.75 -19.03 20.16
N ARG A 338 44.62 -17.72 19.89
CA ARG A 338 44.89 -17.13 18.57
C ARG A 338 46.26 -16.47 18.58
N PHE A 339 47.14 -16.94 17.69
CA PHE A 339 48.41 -16.29 17.34
C PHE A 339 48.15 -15.21 16.29
N ASP A 340 48.73 -14.03 16.45
CA ASP A 340 48.48 -12.85 15.63
C ASP A 340 49.64 -12.46 14.68
N GLY A 341 50.60 -13.37 14.49
CA GLY A 341 51.67 -13.19 13.50
C GLY A 341 52.66 -12.06 13.80
N VAL A 342 52.60 -11.46 15.01
CA VAL A 342 53.56 -10.46 15.49
C VAL A 342 53.94 -10.80 16.93
N ASN A 343 54.94 -11.69 17.09
CA ASN A 343 55.58 -12.16 18.34
C ASN A 343 55.13 -11.51 19.68
N HIS A 344 53.89 -11.72 20.10
CA HIS A 344 53.47 -11.52 21.49
C HIS A 344 52.33 -12.48 21.85
N ILE A 345 52.33 -12.92 23.12
CA ILE A 345 51.31 -13.81 23.66
C ILE A 345 50.22 -12.95 24.30
N LEU A 346 48.96 -13.17 23.92
CA LEU A 346 47.80 -12.50 24.52
C LEU A 346 47.66 -12.93 25.99
N GLY A 347 48.02 -12.05 26.92
CA GLY A 347 47.79 -12.26 28.35
C GLY A 347 46.32 -12.11 28.73
N THR A 348 45.82 -12.99 29.61
CA THR A 348 44.46 -12.93 30.18
C THR A 348 44.40 -11.87 31.28
N GLY A 349 44.24 -10.60 30.89
CA GLY A 349 43.96 -9.48 31.80
C GLY A 349 42.61 -8.79 31.51
N PRO A 350 42.06 -8.00 32.46
CA PRO A 350 40.81 -7.28 32.24
C PRO A 350 40.93 -6.26 31.10
N GLN A 351 39.92 -6.18 30.23
CA GLN A 351 39.92 -5.33 29.03
C GLN A 351 40.16 -3.84 29.36
N GLY A 352 41.27 -3.29 28.87
CA GLY A 352 41.57 -1.86 28.85
C GLY A 352 41.99 -1.39 27.45
N ARG A 353 41.97 -0.07 27.20
CA ARG A 353 42.53 0.51 25.96
C ARG A 353 44.05 0.37 25.96
N CYS A 354 44.62 -0.09 24.83
CA CYS A 354 46.07 -0.20 24.63
C CYS A 354 46.75 1.18 24.78
N LYS A 355 47.96 1.21 25.36
CA LYS A 355 48.65 2.44 25.79
C LYS A 355 49.46 3.16 24.70
N GLU A 356 49.49 2.67 23.46
CA GLU A 356 50.24 3.33 22.38
C GLU A 356 49.35 3.71 21.18
N PRO A 357 49.33 4.99 20.75
CA PRO A 357 48.58 5.41 19.58
C PRO A 357 49.42 5.21 18.31
N LEU A 358 49.07 4.21 17.49
CA LEU A 358 49.59 4.11 16.12
C LEU A 358 49.08 5.30 15.30
N HIS A 359 49.98 6.24 15.02
CA HIS A 359 49.84 7.23 13.96
C HIS A 359 50.04 6.53 12.62
N GLY A 360 49.00 6.46 11.80
CA GLY A 360 49.05 5.84 10.48
C GLY A 360 47.97 6.40 9.55
N ILE A 361 48.42 6.99 8.46
CA ILE A 361 47.67 7.67 7.41
C ILE A 361 46.69 6.70 6.73
N VAL A 362 45.42 7.08 6.58
CA VAL A 362 44.43 6.35 5.77
C VAL A 362 44.49 6.85 4.33
N GLU A 363 45.13 6.09 3.44
CA GLU A 363 44.94 6.24 1.99
C GLU A 363 43.57 5.68 1.59
N MET A 364 42.73 6.52 0.98
CA MET A 364 41.52 6.05 0.29
C MET A 364 41.89 5.54 -1.11
N ARG A 365 41.59 4.27 -1.41
CA ARG A 365 41.52 3.77 -2.79
C ARG A 365 40.06 3.78 -3.28
N PRO A 366 39.80 4.08 -4.57
CA PRO A 366 38.45 4.06 -5.12
C PRO A 366 37.94 2.62 -5.27
N LEU A 367 36.69 2.39 -4.87
CA LEU A 367 35.98 1.13 -5.09
C LEU A 367 35.48 1.09 -6.54
N ALA A 368 35.99 0.14 -7.33
CA ALA A 368 35.40 -0.21 -8.61
C ALA A 368 34.15 -1.07 -8.38
N ASP A 369 33.01 -0.57 -8.83
CA ASP A 369 31.74 -1.28 -8.91
C ASP A 369 31.84 -2.46 -9.89
N ASN A 370 31.36 -3.64 -9.48
CA ASN A 370 30.83 -4.66 -10.39
C ASN A 370 30.11 -5.77 -9.59
N LEU A 371 28.81 -5.57 -9.31
CA LEU A 371 27.93 -6.67 -8.94
C LEU A 371 27.20 -7.16 -10.20
N LYS A 372 27.78 -8.16 -10.88
CA LYS A 372 27.11 -8.89 -11.96
C LYS A 372 25.95 -9.69 -11.35
N LEU A 373 24.72 -9.36 -11.75
CA LEU A 373 23.51 -10.12 -11.40
C LEU A 373 23.39 -11.31 -12.36
N THR A 374 23.53 -12.53 -11.85
CA THR A 374 23.30 -13.77 -12.61
C THR A 374 21.82 -14.19 -12.55
N LYS A 375 21.40 -14.93 -13.57
CA LYS A 375 20.01 -15.19 -14.01
C LYS A 375 19.17 -16.12 -13.10
N GLY A 376 19.47 -16.21 -11.79
CA GLY A 376 18.87 -17.19 -10.85
C GLY A 376 18.18 -16.62 -9.61
N ASP A 377 18.15 -15.30 -9.40
CA ASP A 377 17.62 -14.71 -8.17
C ASP A 377 16.07 -14.71 -8.13
N LYS A 378 15.48 -15.71 -7.44
CA LYS A 378 14.06 -15.74 -6.98
C LYS A 378 13.64 -14.54 -6.09
N MET A 379 14.47 -13.51 -5.99
CA MET A 379 14.34 -12.34 -5.12
C MET A 379 14.36 -11.00 -5.89
N MET A 380 14.36 -11.03 -7.23
CA MET A 380 14.36 -9.84 -8.09
C MET A 380 13.24 -8.84 -7.71
N TRP A 381 12.05 -9.33 -7.36
CA TRP A 381 10.90 -8.49 -7.00
C TRP A 381 10.96 -7.92 -5.59
N MET A 382 11.59 -8.63 -4.65
CA MET A 382 11.80 -8.14 -3.28
C MET A 382 12.88 -7.07 -3.26
N LYS A 383 13.93 -7.20 -4.09
CA LYS A 383 14.88 -6.12 -4.39
C LYS A 383 14.15 -4.98 -5.11
N LEU A 384 13.34 -5.23 -6.14
CA LEU A 384 12.60 -4.19 -6.86
C LEU A 384 11.63 -3.42 -5.93
N TRP A 385 10.91 -4.09 -5.03
CA TRP A 385 10.00 -3.45 -4.08
C TRP A 385 10.70 -2.86 -2.85
N CYS A 386 11.80 -3.42 -2.34
CA CYS A 386 12.62 -2.76 -1.33
C CYS A 386 13.27 -1.51 -1.93
N HIS A 387 13.85 -1.60 -3.13
CA HIS A 387 14.32 -0.44 -3.89
C HIS A 387 13.17 0.49 -4.26
N THR A 388 11.94 0.04 -4.48
CA THR A 388 10.80 0.91 -4.80
C THR A 388 10.18 1.53 -3.56
N LEU A 389 10.05 0.86 -2.41
CA LEU A 389 9.68 1.48 -1.13
C LEU A 389 10.77 2.46 -0.68
N VAL A 390 12.04 2.08 -0.81
CA VAL A 390 13.19 2.95 -0.51
C VAL A 390 13.33 4.06 -1.56
N ALA A 391 13.03 3.85 -2.84
CA ALA A 391 13.05 4.90 -3.89
C ALA A 391 11.80 5.78 -3.85
N ILE A 392 10.63 5.27 -3.46
CA ILE A 392 9.43 6.04 -3.16
C ILE A 392 9.79 7.00 -2.01
N VAL A 393 10.44 6.47 -0.98
CA VAL A 393 10.82 7.26 0.18
C VAL A 393 12.05 8.17 -0.09
N ARG A 394 13.01 7.77 -0.94
CA ARG A 394 14.21 8.55 -1.31
C ARG A 394 13.90 9.64 -2.36
N ARG A 395 13.11 9.35 -3.40
CA ARG A 395 12.75 10.33 -4.46
C ARG A 395 11.83 11.43 -3.95
N SER A 396 11.06 11.22 -2.87
CA SER A 396 10.32 12.31 -2.22
C SER A 396 11.19 13.35 -1.52
N MET A 397 12.53 13.17 -1.48
CA MET A 397 13.46 14.03 -0.74
C MET A 397 14.62 14.62 -1.57
N ILE A 398 14.66 14.41 -2.89
CA ILE A 398 15.76 14.95 -3.71
C ILE A 398 15.41 16.37 -4.18
N HIS A 399 16.34 17.30 -3.91
CA HIS A 399 16.42 18.60 -4.56
C HIS A 399 16.52 18.39 -6.08
N GLU A 400 15.48 18.77 -6.84
CA GLU A 400 15.65 19.00 -8.27
C GLU A 400 16.54 20.23 -8.43
N GLY A 401 17.79 19.94 -8.78
CA GLY A 401 18.84 20.89 -9.08
C GLY A 401 20.00 20.15 -9.75
N GLN A 402 19.67 19.35 -10.77
CA GLN A 402 20.47 19.03 -11.96
C GLN A 402 19.69 18.00 -12.81
N GLY A 403 19.72 18.20 -14.13
CA GLY A 403 18.94 17.47 -15.14
C GLY A 403 19.24 15.97 -15.26
N PRO A 404 18.57 15.30 -16.20
CA PRO A 404 18.21 13.90 -16.10
C PRO A 404 19.38 12.96 -16.42
N SER A 405 19.74 12.09 -15.49
CA SER A 405 20.35 10.81 -15.87
C SER A 405 19.23 9.91 -16.41
N MET A 406 18.88 10.15 -17.68
CA MET A 406 18.23 9.18 -18.52
C MET A 406 19.06 7.89 -18.48
N ILE A 407 18.53 6.83 -17.86
CA ILE A 407 18.82 5.49 -18.37
C ILE A 407 17.94 5.37 -19.60
N TRP A 408 18.49 5.82 -20.73
CA TRP A 408 18.16 5.22 -22.00
C TRP A 408 18.47 3.71 -21.86
N MET A 409 17.47 2.86 -21.93
CA MET A 409 17.69 1.63 -22.69
C MET A 409 17.49 2.05 -24.15
N LEU A 410 18.59 2.54 -24.74
CA LEU A 410 18.74 2.49 -26.18
C LEU A 410 18.71 1.01 -26.54
N CYS A 411 17.69 0.65 -27.31
CA CYS A 411 17.61 -0.64 -27.96
C CYS A 411 18.51 -0.58 -29.20
N GLY A 412 19.43 -1.55 -29.31
CA GLY A 412 20.04 -1.99 -30.56
C GLY A 412 21.46 -1.47 -30.86
N ASN A 413 22.42 -2.40 -30.91
CA ASN A 413 23.14 -2.68 -32.17
C ASN A 413 23.65 -4.13 -32.31
N ASP A 414 22.99 -5.07 -31.64
CA ASP A 414 22.99 -6.52 -31.92
C ASP A 414 21.54 -6.96 -32.28
N GLY A 415 20.77 -6.01 -32.84
CA GLY A 415 19.32 -6.06 -33.07
C GLY A 415 18.88 -7.10 -34.10
N TYR A 416 17.78 -7.83 -33.83
CA TYR A 416 16.42 -7.36 -34.06
C TYR A 416 15.37 -8.30 -33.43
N PRO A 417 14.16 -7.80 -33.16
CA PRO A 417 12.97 -8.51 -32.71
C PRO A 417 12.00 -8.79 -33.88
N TYR A 418 11.25 -9.90 -33.83
CA TYR A 418 10.14 -10.11 -34.77
C TYR A 418 8.88 -9.36 -34.30
N HIS A 419 8.71 -8.19 -34.93
CA HIS A 419 7.51 -7.55 -35.45
C HIS A 419 6.11 -8.16 -35.16
N MET A 420 5.18 -7.28 -34.77
CA MET A 420 3.87 -7.19 -35.44
C MET A 420 3.58 -5.70 -35.72
N SER A 421 3.54 -5.36 -37.00
CA SER A 421 3.38 -4.00 -37.54
C SER A 421 1.93 -3.51 -37.41
N ILE A 422 1.76 -2.22 -37.15
CA ILE A 422 0.61 -1.48 -37.69
C ILE A 422 1.16 -0.20 -38.35
N TYR A 423 1.03 -0.16 -39.67
CA TYR A 423 1.33 0.96 -40.54
C TYR A 423 0.33 2.09 -40.30
N GLN A 424 0.81 3.34 -40.22
CA GLN A 424 0.03 4.52 -40.60
C GLN A 424 0.96 5.45 -41.39
N GLY A 425 0.66 5.58 -42.68
CA GLY A 425 1.35 6.50 -43.57
C GLY A 425 1.14 7.96 -43.16
N LYS A 426 2.05 8.80 -43.62
CA LYS A 426 1.83 10.23 -43.72
C LYS A 426 2.04 10.65 -45.17
N ASP A 427 1.11 11.48 -45.58
CA ASP A 427 1.03 12.27 -46.79
C ASP A 427 2.37 12.91 -47.20
N GLU A 428 2.62 12.90 -48.51
CA GLU A 428 3.12 14.08 -49.24
C GLU A 428 1.92 14.82 -49.83
#